data_AF-A0A2T7X1P4-F1
#
_entry.id   AF-A0A2T7X1P4-F1
#
_cell.length_a   1.000
_cell.length_b   1.000
_cell.length_c   1.000
_cell.angle_alpha   90.00
_cell.angle_beta   90.00
_cell.angle_gamma   90.00
#
_symmetry.space_group_name_H-M   'P 1'
#
loop_
_entity.id
_entity.type
_entity.pdbx_description
1 polymer ?
#
loop_
_entity_poly.entity_id
_entity_poly.type
_entity_poly.pdbx_seq_one_letter_code
_entity_poly.pdbx_strand_id
1 'polypeptide(L)'
;MSEQNDYAKIIAKAWADDDFRARLLADPGATLLAEGVELPAGKRVVVNEDTADVINISLPARPSELSDEALDSVAGGFYYPQLSRPEDYGKLGKK
;
A
#
# COMPACT_ATOMS: atom_id res chain seq x y z
N MET A 1 -15.14 3.88 9.03
CA MET A 1 -14.28 5.08 9.19
C MET A 1 -13.17 4.88 10.25
N SER A 2 -12.66 3.66 10.47
CA SER A 2 -11.70 3.37 11.56
C SER A 2 -10.27 3.06 11.09
N GLU A 3 -10.06 2.44 9.92
CA GLU A 3 -8.73 1.95 9.50
C GLU A 3 -7.65 3.03 9.32
N GLN A 4 -8.00 4.21 8.77
CA GLN A 4 -7.02 5.29 8.53
C GLN A 4 -6.42 5.86 9.82
N ASN A 5 -7.13 5.76 10.95
CA ASN A 5 -6.68 6.28 12.23
C ASN A 5 -5.69 5.34 12.94
N ASP A 6 -5.69 4.05 12.60
CA ASP A 6 -4.84 3.06 13.27
C ASP A 6 -3.44 3.00 12.66
N TYR A 7 -3.30 3.12 11.34
CA TYR A 7 -1.99 3.20 10.69
C TYR A 7 -1.19 4.44 11.11
N ALA A 8 -1.84 5.59 11.33
CA ALA A 8 -1.16 6.80 11.80
C ALA A 8 -0.49 6.59 13.17
N LYS A 9 -1.13 5.82 14.08
CA LYS A 9 -0.55 5.48 15.39
C LYS A 9 0.64 4.54 15.25
N ILE A 10 0.54 3.55 14.35
CA ILE A 10 1.64 2.62 14.06
C ILE A 10 2.86 3.38 13.52
N ILE A 11 2.64 4.30 12.60
CA ILE A 11 3.71 5.15 12.04
C ILE A 11 4.35 6.00 13.14
N ALA A 12 3.54 6.67 13.96
CA ALA A 12 4.05 7.48 15.06
C ALA A 12 4.86 6.63 16.07
N LYS A 13 4.41 5.40 16.37
CA LYS A 13 5.14 4.46 17.23
C LYS A 13 6.46 4.02 16.60
N ALA A 14 6.47 3.72 15.31
CA ALA A 14 7.70 3.38 14.59
C ALA A 14 8.72 4.53 14.56
N TRP A 15 8.28 5.79 14.53
CA TRP A 15 9.21 6.93 14.66
C TRP A 15 9.77 7.10 16.07
N ALA A 16 9.03 6.68 17.10
CA ALA A 16 9.42 6.87 18.49
C ALA A 16 10.21 5.69 19.09
N ASP A 17 10.11 4.50 18.50
CA ASP A 17 10.69 3.25 18.99
C ASP A 17 11.39 2.50 17.85
N ASP A 18 12.72 2.56 17.84
CA ASP A 18 13.57 1.91 16.84
C ASP A 18 13.45 0.39 16.83
N ASP A 19 13.22 -0.24 17.99
CA ASP A 19 13.03 -1.69 18.07
C ASP A 19 11.68 -2.09 17.48
N PHE A 20 10.64 -1.28 17.71
CA PHE A 20 9.34 -1.46 17.06
C PHE A 20 9.45 -1.27 15.56
N ARG A 21 10.14 -0.22 15.09
CA ARG A 21 10.39 0.02 13.67
C ARG A 21 11.13 -1.16 13.02
N ALA A 22 12.17 -1.67 13.66
CA ALA A 22 12.92 -2.82 13.17
C ALA A 22 12.02 -4.07 13.04
N ARG A 23 11.16 -4.35 14.02
CA ARG A 23 10.19 -5.45 13.95
C ARG A 23 9.17 -5.25 12.84
N LEU A 24 8.62 -4.03 12.72
CA LEU A 24 7.64 -3.70 11.70
C LEU A 24 8.19 -3.89 10.29
N LEU A 25 9.45 -3.53 10.04
CA LEU A 25 10.11 -3.72 8.75
C LEU A 25 10.44 -5.20 8.47
N ALA A 26 10.77 -5.98 9.51
CA ALA A 26 11.14 -7.39 9.37
C ALA A 26 9.92 -8.31 9.17
N ASP A 27 8.85 -8.10 9.95
CA ASP A 27 7.60 -8.85 9.85
C ASP A 27 6.39 -7.92 10.09
N PRO A 28 5.95 -7.20 9.03
CA PRO A 28 4.85 -6.26 9.16
C PRO A 28 3.54 -6.93 9.57
N GLY A 29 3.28 -8.14 9.06
CA GLY A 29 2.03 -8.85 9.29
C GLY A 29 1.87 -9.22 10.77
N ALA A 30 2.87 -9.88 11.34
CA ALA A 30 2.84 -10.25 12.75
C ALA A 30 2.84 -9.01 13.66
N THR A 31 3.61 -7.97 13.30
CA THR A 31 3.69 -6.74 14.10
C THR A 31 2.35 -6.00 14.13
N LEU A 32 1.68 -5.85 13.00
CA LEU A 32 0.37 -5.21 12.92
C LEU A 32 -0.71 -5.98 13.68
N LEU A 33 -0.74 -7.31 13.56
CA LEU A 33 -1.65 -8.16 14.32
C LEU A 33 -1.44 -8.04 15.83
N ALA A 34 -0.19 -7.95 16.29
CA ALA A 34 0.14 -7.76 17.71
C ALA A 34 -0.36 -6.41 18.26
N GLU A 35 -0.45 -5.40 17.41
CA GLU A 35 -1.02 -4.08 17.74
C GLU A 35 -2.55 -4.03 17.56
N GLY A 36 -3.19 -5.16 17.22
CA GLY A 36 -4.65 -5.27 17.07
C GLY A 36 -5.18 -4.78 15.73
N VAL A 37 -4.32 -4.58 14.73
CA VAL A 37 -4.74 -4.24 13.36
C VAL A 37 -5.17 -5.51 12.63
N GLU A 38 -6.43 -5.58 12.21
CA GLU A 38 -6.93 -6.70 11.42
C GLU A 38 -6.38 -6.63 9.99
N LEU A 39 -5.91 -7.77 9.49
CA LEU A 39 -5.37 -7.89 8.13
C LEU A 39 -6.33 -8.67 7.23
N PRO A 40 -6.51 -8.25 5.96
CA PRO A 40 -7.34 -9.00 5.02
C PRO A 40 -6.82 -10.43 4.84
N ALA A 41 -7.74 -11.40 4.89
CA ALA A 41 -7.41 -12.81 4.78
C ALA A 41 -6.69 -13.12 3.45
N GLY A 42 -5.60 -13.89 3.55
CA GLY A 42 -4.80 -14.31 2.39
C GLY A 42 -3.97 -13.19 1.73
N LYS A 43 -3.91 -11.99 2.32
CA LYS A 43 -3.04 -10.90 1.85
C LYS A 43 -1.77 -10.83 2.70
N ARG A 44 -0.65 -10.51 2.04
CA ARG A 44 0.64 -10.24 2.68
C ARG A 44 0.85 -8.74 2.74
N VAL A 45 1.24 -8.23 3.90
CA VAL A 45 1.60 -6.82 4.09
C VAL A 45 3.09 -6.63 3.82
N VAL A 46 3.42 -5.51 3.18
CA VAL A 46 4.79 -5.05 2.97
C VAL A 46 4.87 -3.62 3.47
N VAL A 47 5.91 -3.32 4.23
CA VAL A 47 6.24 -1.95 4.64
C VAL A 47 7.58 -1.61 4.00
N ASN A 48 7.56 -0.58 3.16
CA ASN A 48 8.78 0.04 2.66
C ASN A 48 8.93 1.38 3.37
N GLU A 49 10.12 1.64 3.87
CA GLU A 49 10.44 2.97 4.37
C GLU A 49 10.81 3.90 3.22
N ASP A 50 10.38 5.14 3.33
CA ASP A 50 10.76 6.20 2.41
C ASP A 50 12.07 6.83 2.89
N THR A 51 13.11 6.75 2.06
CA THR A 51 14.44 7.30 2.35
C THR A 51 14.83 8.31 1.27
N ALA A 52 15.84 9.15 1.55
CA ALA A 52 16.21 10.25 0.65
C ALA A 52 16.71 9.79 -0.74
N ASP A 53 17.09 8.52 -0.87
CA ASP A 53 17.73 7.93 -2.04
C ASP A 53 16.87 6.87 -2.75
N VAL A 54 15.72 6.50 -2.19
CA VAL A 54 14.84 5.45 -2.74
C VAL A 54 13.48 6.03 -3.08
N ILE A 55 13.00 5.76 -4.29
CA ILE A 55 11.63 6.11 -4.71
C ILE A 55 10.78 4.85 -4.70
N ASN A 56 9.76 4.82 -3.85
CA ASN A 56 8.80 3.73 -3.77
C ASN A 56 7.60 3.98 -4.71
N ILE A 57 7.30 3.05 -5.61
CA ILE A 57 6.13 3.11 -6.51
C ILE A 57 5.31 1.83 -6.36
N SER A 58 4.05 1.97 -5.99
CA SER A 58 3.08 0.87 -5.95
C SER A 58 2.47 0.67 -7.34
N LEU A 59 2.92 -0.36 -8.06
CA LEU A 59 2.32 -0.76 -9.32
C LEU A 59 1.15 -1.73 -9.05
N PRO A 60 -0.11 -1.35 -9.30
CA PRO A 60 -1.24 -2.24 -9.10
C PRO A 60 -1.16 -3.45 -10.04
N ALA A 61 -1.78 -4.57 -9.63
CA ALA A 61 -1.95 -5.72 -10.50
C ALA A 61 -2.70 -5.27 -11.77
N ARG A 62 -2.29 -5.79 -12.93
CA ARG A 62 -3.02 -5.53 -14.17
C ARG A 62 -4.48 -5.93 -13.95
N PRO A 63 -5.45 -5.03 -14.21
CA PRO A 63 -6.84 -5.42 -14.22
C PRO A 63 -6.99 -6.52 -15.28
N SER A 64 -7.23 -7.77 -14.88
CA SER A 64 -8.01 -8.66 -15.74
C SER A 64 -9.40 -8.03 -15.89
N GLU A 65 -10.11 -8.24 -17.00
CA GLU A 65 -11.43 -7.61 -17.24
C GLU A 65 -12.30 -7.67 -15.97
N LEU A 66 -12.43 -6.53 -15.29
CA LEU A 66 -13.05 -6.40 -13.99
C LEU A 66 -14.04 -5.24 -14.09
N SER A 67 -15.25 -5.50 -13.62
CA SER A 67 -16.37 -4.56 -13.60
C SER A 67 -16.06 -3.32 -12.78
N ASP A 68 -16.86 -2.27 -12.98
CA ASP A 68 -16.69 -0.94 -12.41
C ASP A 68 -16.49 -0.94 -10.88
N GLU A 69 -16.98 -1.97 -10.16
CA GLU A 69 -16.80 -2.12 -8.72
C GLU A 69 -15.34 -2.40 -8.28
N ALA A 70 -14.51 -2.99 -9.14
CA ALA A 70 -13.11 -3.26 -8.81
C ALA A 70 -12.21 -2.02 -8.93
N LEU A 71 -12.64 -1.01 -9.68
CA LEU A 71 -11.89 0.24 -9.92
C LEU A 71 -11.82 1.12 -8.67
N ASP A 72 -12.82 1.04 -7.79
CA ASP A 72 -12.93 1.94 -6.63
C ASP A 72 -11.94 1.60 -5.50
N SER A 73 -11.35 0.39 -5.49
CA SER A 73 -10.41 -0.04 -4.43
C SER A 73 -8.92 0.19 -4.74
N VAL A 74 -8.59 0.76 -5.89
CA VAL A 74 -7.20 0.86 -6.38
C VAL A 74 -6.65 2.28 -6.26
N ALA A 75 -6.47 2.83 -5.06
CA ALA A 75 -5.61 4.01 -4.89
C ALA A 75 -5.22 4.26 -3.42
N GLY A 76 -4.37 3.42 -2.86
CA GLY A 76 -3.61 3.73 -1.65
C GLY A 76 -2.31 4.51 -1.91
N GLY A 77 -2.26 5.33 -2.98
CA GLY A 77 -1.09 6.18 -3.28
C GLY A 77 -0.81 6.33 -4.77
N PHE A 78 -0.88 7.58 -5.25
CA PHE A 78 -0.77 8.07 -6.63
C PHE A 78 -2.01 7.92 -7.52
N TYR A 79 -2.79 9.01 -7.56
CA TYR A 79 -3.78 9.29 -8.60
C TYR A 79 -3.03 9.57 -9.91
N TYR A 80 -3.12 8.67 -10.90
CA TYR A 80 -2.69 8.94 -12.27
C TYR A 80 -3.92 9.36 -13.09
N PRO A 81 -4.23 10.67 -13.22
CA PRO A 81 -5.41 11.12 -13.96
C PRO A 81 -5.44 10.61 -15.41
N GLN A 82 -4.26 10.34 -15.97
CA GLN A 82 -4.07 9.84 -17.32
C GLN A 82 -4.26 8.32 -17.49
N LEU A 83 -4.49 7.56 -16.42
CA LEU A 83 -4.73 6.10 -16.44
C LEU A 83 -6.11 5.74 -15.88
N SER A 84 -7.03 6.70 -15.90
CA SER A 84 -8.36 6.54 -15.30
C SER A 84 -9.26 5.57 -16.07
N ARG A 85 -8.86 5.16 -17.29
CA ARG A 85 -9.63 4.23 -18.11
C ARG A 85 -8.78 3.08 -18.68
N PRO A 86 -9.36 1.88 -18.87
CA PRO A 86 -8.68 0.73 -19.47
C PRO A 86 -7.97 1.01 -20.81
N GLU A 87 -8.52 1.88 -21.65
CA GLU A 87 -7.96 2.27 -22.94
C GLU A 87 -6.66 3.09 -22.86
N ASP A 88 -6.38 3.73 -21.71
CA ASP A 88 -5.18 4.55 -21.53
C ASP A 88 -3.90 3.71 -21.35
N TYR A 89 -4.05 2.44 -20.94
CA TYR A 89 -2.93 1.51 -20.74
C TYR A 89 -2.20 1.15 -22.05
N GLY A 90 -2.87 1.23 -23.20
CA GLY A 90 -2.30 0.84 -24.50
C GLY A 90 -1.24 1.80 -25.07
N LYS A 91 -1.09 3.00 -24.50
CA LYS A 91 -0.21 4.05 -25.04
C LYS A 91 1.24 4.03 -24.51
N LEU A 92 1.54 3.21 -23.50
CA LEU A 92 2.90 3.10 -22.93
C LEU A 92 3.82 2.09 -23.65
N GLY A 93 3.36 1.45 -24.71
CA GLY A 93 4.07 0.35 -25.38
C GLY A 93 4.83 0.69 -26.67
N LYS A 94 5.04 1.96 -27.04
CA LYS A 94 5.83 2.30 -28.23
C LYS A 94 6.84 3.43 -28.01
N LYS A 95 8.07 3.04 -27.74
CA LYS A 95 9.25 3.52 -28.46
C LYS A 95 10.14 2.34 -28.82
#